data_AF-A0A940PBL3-F1
#
_entry.id   AF-A0A940PBL3-F1
#
_cell.length_a   1.000
_cell.length_b   1.000
_cell.length_c   1.000
_cell.angle_alpha   90.00
_cell.angle_beta   90.00
_cell.angle_gamma   90.00
#
_symmetry.space_group_name_H-M   'P 1'
#
loop_
_entity.id
_entity.type
_entity.pdbx_description
1 polymer ?
#
loop_
_entity_poly.entity_id
_entity_poly.type
_entity_poly.pdbx_seq_one_letter_code
_entity_poly.pdbx_strand_id
1 'polypeptide(L)'
;MQQVFVTLQHLLKDKTVDTFIKHFDDRRIFQYDDYFLLDQERIVRIFNTNVVELQSDITLSPDYFDPATKVVAMTIDGDFILANDQRTYVIPKSLVTSDIEVFELPLIDFFVDYEEQQLNSTILPTATLPEGEDEAIIIPTEDEGTTEHKKGFLSRFFK
;
A
#
# COMPACT_ATOMS: atom_id res chain seq x y z
N MET A 1 7.19 7.79 -5.92
CA MET A 1 5.84 7.20 -5.79
C MET A 1 4.94 7.84 -6.83
N GLN A 2 4.20 7.05 -7.61
CA GLN A 2 3.18 7.58 -8.52
C GLN A 2 1.96 7.94 -7.66
N GLN A 3 1.51 9.21 -7.70
CA GLN A 3 0.35 9.68 -6.94
C GLN A 3 -0.96 9.23 -7.59
N VAL A 4 -1.21 7.92 -7.54
CA VAL A 4 -2.35 7.26 -8.18
C VAL A 4 -3.62 7.66 -7.47
N PHE A 5 -3.66 7.61 -6.15
CA PHE A 5 -4.84 7.93 -5.35
C PHE A 5 -5.17 9.42 -5.38
N VAL A 6 -4.16 10.30 -5.35
CA VAL A 6 -4.35 11.75 -5.57
C VAL A 6 -5.02 12.03 -6.91
N THR A 7 -4.69 11.29 -7.96
CA THR A 7 -5.34 11.43 -9.26
C THR A 7 -6.73 10.76 -9.27
N LEU A 8 -6.83 9.57 -8.69
CA LEU A 8 -8.03 8.74 -8.69
C LEU A 8 -9.19 9.41 -7.96
N GLN A 9 -8.95 10.15 -6.88
CA GLN A 9 -10.01 10.84 -6.14
C GLN A 9 -10.86 11.78 -7.02
N HIS A 10 -10.27 12.32 -8.09
CA HIS A 10 -10.96 13.20 -9.04
C HIS A 10 -11.64 12.44 -10.19
N LEU A 11 -11.34 11.15 -10.35
CA LEU A 11 -11.90 10.28 -11.39
C LEU A 11 -13.06 9.42 -10.90
N LEU A 12 -13.12 9.14 -9.59
CA LEU A 12 -14.24 8.41 -9.00
C LEU A 12 -15.51 9.27 -9.03
N LYS A 13 -16.67 8.63 -9.28
CA LYS A 13 -17.97 9.32 -9.32
C LYS A 13 -18.41 9.81 -7.93
N ASP A 14 -17.96 9.12 -6.88
CA ASP A 14 -18.22 9.39 -5.47
C ASP A 14 -17.09 8.76 -4.64
N LYS A 15 -17.07 9.03 -3.33
CA LYS A 15 -16.06 8.53 -2.39
C LYS A 15 -16.45 7.23 -1.69
N THR A 16 -17.45 6.50 -2.21
CA THR A 16 -17.94 5.29 -1.54
C THR A 16 -16.96 4.14 -1.71
N VAL A 17 -16.96 3.22 -0.73
CA VAL A 17 -16.08 2.04 -0.76
C VAL A 17 -16.40 1.15 -1.96
N ASP A 18 -17.68 1.02 -2.32
CA ASP A 18 -18.11 0.22 -3.48
C ASP A 18 -17.59 0.77 -4.80
N THR A 19 -17.63 2.09 -4.96
CA THR A 19 -17.09 2.74 -6.16
C THR A 19 -15.59 2.55 -6.26
N PHE A 20 -14.87 2.62 -5.15
CA PHE A 20 -13.44 2.35 -5.09
C PHE A 20 -13.15 0.91 -5.51
N ILE A 21 -13.73 -0.08 -4.83
CA ILE A 21 -13.49 -1.51 -5.11
C ILE A 21 -13.80 -1.83 -6.57
N LYS A 22 -14.97 -1.38 -7.05
CA LYS A 22 -15.40 -1.60 -8.43
C LYS A 22 -14.39 -1.03 -9.45
N HIS A 23 -13.78 0.13 -9.16
CA HIS A 23 -12.79 0.74 -10.06
C HIS A 23 -11.58 -0.17 -10.28
N PHE A 24 -11.07 -0.80 -9.23
CA PHE A 24 -9.92 -1.70 -9.30
C PHE A 24 -10.29 -3.05 -9.94
N ASP A 25 -11.46 -3.59 -9.59
CA ASP A 25 -11.97 -4.84 -10.18
C ASP A 25 -12.19 -4.73 -11.70
N ASP A 26 -12.88 -3.67 -12.15
CA ASP A 26 -13.16 -3.44 -13.58
C ASP A 26 -11.87 -3.33 -14.40
N ARG A 27 -10.81 -2.78 -13.80
CA ARG A 27 -9.50 -2.59 -14.43
C ARG A 27 -8.55 -3.76 -14.20
N ARG A 28 -8.97 -4.77 -13.44
CA ARG A 28 -8.17 -5.94 -13.06
C ARG A 28 -6.84 -5.56 -12.41
N ILE A 29 -6.88 -4.55 -11.55
CA ILE A 29 -5.73 -4.10 -10.76
C ILE A 29 -5.81 -4.79 -9.40
N PHE A 30 -4.86 -5.68 -9.12
CA PHE A 30 -4.87 -6.54 -7.93
C PHE A 30 -3.80 -6.18 -6.91
N GLN A 31 -2.93 -5.23 -7.24
CA GLN A 31 -1.85 -4.77 -6.39
C GLN A 31 -1.54 -3.30 -6.67
N TYR A 32 -1.12 -2.57 -5.65
CA TYR A 32 -0.66 -1.20 -5.73
C TYR A 32 0.65 -1.03 -4.95
N ASP A 33 1.61 -0.31 -5.56
CA ASP A 33 2.93 0.03 -5.01
C ASP A 33 3.72 -1.17 -4.45
N ASP A 34 3.52 -2.35 -5.04
CA ASP A 34 4.05 -3.64 -4.58
C ASP A 34 3.74 -4.00 -3.11
N TYR A 35 2.94 -3.20 -2.41
CA TYR A 35 2.70 -3.28 -0.97
C TYR A 35 1.25 -3.61 -0.63
N PHE A 36 0.28 -3.01 -1.33
CA PHE A 36 -1.14 -3.26 -1.09
C PHE A 36 -1.70 -4.26 -2.09
N LEU A 37 -2.28 -5.34 -1.58
CA LEU A 37 -3.05 -6.31 -2.33
C LEU A 37 -4.52 -5.90 -2.35
N LEU A 38 -5.13 -5.89 -3.54
CA LEU A 38 -6.48 -5.39 -3.81
C LEU A 38 -7.42 -6.47 -4.38
N ASP A 39 -6.93 -7.70 -4.57
CA ASP A 39 -7.71 -8.85 -5.02
C ASP A 39 -8.80 -9.22 -3.99
N GLN A 40 -10.01 -8.72 -4.21
CA GLN A 40 -11.13 -8.82 -3.26
C GLN A 40 -11.48 -10.26 -2.89
N GLU A 41 -11.57 -11.16 -3.88
CA GLU A 41 -11.92 -12.55 -3.62
C GLU A 41 -10.89 -13.21 -2.71
N ARG A 42 -9.60 -12.92 -2.94
CA ARG A 42 -8.51 -13.44 -2.14
C ARG A 42 -8.50 -12.83 -0.74
N ILE A 43 -8.48 -11.50 -0.62
CA ILE A 43 -8.29 -10.82 0.68
C ILE A 43 -9.48 -11.04 1.61
N VAL A 44 -10.73 -11.02 1.09
CA VAL A 44 -11.93 -11.28 1.90
C VAL A 44 -11.92 -12.69 2.45
N ARG A 45 -11.53 -13.68 1.62
CA ARG A 45 -11.41 -15.07 2.06
C ARG A 45 -10.36 -15.21 3.17
N ILE A 46 -9.17 -14.61 2.99
CA ILE A 46 -8.10 -14.66 3.99
C ILE A 46 -8.56 -14.00 5.30
N PHE A 47 -9.16 -12.81 5.21
CA PHE A 47 -9.68 -12.10 6.39
C PHE A 47 -10.68 -12.95 7.16
N ASN A 48 -11.71 -13.48 6.48
CA ASN A 48 -12.75 -14.29 7.12
C ASN A 48 -12.18 -15.56 7.75
N THR A 49 -11.23 -16.24 7.09
CA THR A 49 -10.53 -17.38 7.68
C THR A 49 -9.78 -16.96 8.94
N ASN A 50 -9.00 -15.87 8.89
CA ASN A 50 -8.19 -15.41 10.02
C ASN A 50 -9.07 -15.01 11.22
N VAL A 51 -10.20 -14.33 10.99
CA VAL A 51 -11.14 -13.94 12.05
C VAL A 51 -11.69 -15.17 12.78
N VAL A 52 -11.97 -16.25 12.06
CA VAL A 52 -12.46 -17.50 12.66
C VAL A 52 -11.33 -18.25 13.37
N GLU A 53 -10.16 -18.37 12.75
CA GLU A 53 -9.04 -19.17 13.28
C GLU A 53 -8.33 -18.52 14.48
N LEU A 54 -8.28 -17.18 14.52
CA LEU A 54 -7.63 -16.42 15.59
C LEU A 54 -8.61 -15.91 16.65
N GLN A 55 -9.85 -16.41 16.65
CA GLN A 55 -10.89 -15.94 17.56
C GLN A 55 -10.51 -16.14 19.04
N SER A 56 -10.57 -15.06 19.80
CA SER A 56 -10.30 -15.01 21.24
C SER A 56 -11.00 -13.78 21.84
N ASP A 57 -10.92 -13.62 23.16
CA ASP A 57 -11.55 -12.49 23.86
C ASP A 57 -10.93 -11.13 23.53
N ILE A 58 -9.71 -11.10 22.98
CA ILE A 58 -8.99 -9.86 22.65
C ILE A 58 -8.91 -9.59 21.15
N THR A 59 -9.29 -10.56 20.32
CA THR A 59 -9.23 -10.45 18.85
C THR A 59 -10.60 -10.15 18.25
N LEU A 60 -10.60 -9.73 17.00
CA LEU A 60 -11.82 -9.44 16.24
C LEU A 60 -12.74 -10.67 16.20
N SER A 61 -14.02 -10.43 16.45
CA SER A 61 -15.09 -11.39 16.20
C SER A 61 -15.72 -11.16 14.82
N PRO A 62 -16.40 -12.16 14.23
CA PRO A 62 -17.08 -12.01 12.95
C PRO A 62 -18.08 -10.84 12.87
N ASP A 63 -18.69 -10.49 14.00
CA ASP A 63 -19.74 -9.46 14.10
C ASP A 63 -19.22 -8.12 14.64
N TYR A 64 -17.89 -7.94 14.73
CA TYR A 64 -17.31 -6.75 15.34
C TYR A 64 -17.65 -5.46 14.57
N PHE A 65 -17.65 -5.54 13.24
CA PHE A 65 -17.93 -4.40 12.38
C PHE A 65 -19.38 -4.40 11.90
N ASP A 66 -19.87 -3.21 11.57
CA ASP A 66 -21.17 -3.07 10.93
C ASP A 66 -21.16 -3.71 9.52
N PRO A 67 -22.30 -4.19 9.01
CA PRO A 67 -22.37 -4.84 7.69
C PRO A 67 -21.99 -3.97 6.49
N ALA A 68 -21.90 -2.64 6.65
CA ALA A 68 -21.46 -1.75 5.58
C ALA A 68 -19.93 -1.61 5.53
N THR A 69 -19.21 -2.03 6.56
CA THR A 69 -17.74 -2.09 6.56
C THR A 69 -17.26 -3.28 5.72
N LYS A 70 -16.35 -3.01 4.78
CA LYS A 70 -15.82 -3.99 3.82
C LYS A 70 -14.32 -4.11 3.93
N VAL A 71 -13.78 -5.30 3.69
CA VAL A 71 -12.34 -5.48 3.45
C VAL A 71 -12.02 -4.87 2.10
N VAL A 72 -11.00 -4.01 2.06
CA VAL A 72 -10.63 -3.25 0.86
C VAL A 72 -9.27 -3.67 0.35
N ALA A 73 -8.31 -3.81 1.25
CA ALA A 73 -6.93 -4.13 0.90
C ALA A 73 -6.28 -4.98 2.00
N MET A 74 -5.16 -5.61 1.65
CA MET A 74 -4.29 -6.30 2.58
C MET A 74 -2.84 -5.92 2.27
N THR A 75 -2.03 -5.59 3.27
CA THR A 75 -0.59 -5.37 3.07
C THR A 75 0.11 -6.70 2.77
N ILE A 76 1.30 -6.66 2.18
CA ILE A 76 2.14 -7.86 2.02
C ILE A 76 2.51 -8.53 3.35
N ASP A 77 2.52 -7.75 4.44
CA ASP A 77 2.80 -8.23 5.80
C ASP A 77 1.61 -8.92 6.46
N GLY A 78 0.41 -8.81 5.86
CA GLY A 78 -0.82 -9.47 6.27
C GLY A 78 -1.78 -8.61 7.09
N ASP A 79 -1.53 -7.31 7.20
CA ASP A 79 -2.45 -6.36 7.84
C ASP A 79 -3.59 -6.03 6.89
N PHE A 80 -4.79 -5.80 7.41
CA PHE A 80 -5.98 -5.56 6.60
C PHE A 80 -6.40 -4.09 6.67
N ILE A 81 -6.90 -3.59 5.54
CA ILE A 81 -7.56 -2.31 5.46
C ILE A 81 -9.04 -2.59 5.25
N LEU A 82 -9.86 -2.17 6.21
CA LEU A 82 -11.31 -2.22 6.13
C LEU A 82 -11.85 -0.80 6.05
N ALA A 83 -13.00 -0.59 5.43
CA ALA A 83 -13.64 0.72 5.42
C ALA A 83 -15.14 0.66 5.24
N ASN A 84 -15.82 1.69 5.73
CA ASN A 84 -17.14 2.11 5.26
C ASN A 84 -17.02 3.50 4.62
N ASP A 85 -18.14 4.11 4.23
CA ASP A 85 -18.11 5.38 3.47
C ASP A 85 -17.58 6.58 4.28
N GLN A 86 -17.44 6.44 5.60
CA GLN A 86 -17.02 7.52 6.50
C GLN A 86 -15.71 7.26 7.23
N ARG A 87 -15.32 5.99 7.38
CA ARG A 87 -14.19 5.57 8.22
C ARG A 87 -13.38 4.49 7.56
N THR A 88 -12.07 4.56 7.79
CA THR A 88 -11.11 3.54 7.39
C THR A 88 -10.44 2.97 8.62
N TYR A 89 -10.20 1.67 8.61
CA TYR A 89 -9.65 0.90 9.70
C TYR A 89 -8.40 0.17 9.20
N VAL A 90 -7.30 0.29 9.94
CA VAL A 90 -6.10 -0.54 9.73
C VAL A 90 -6.09 -1.59 10.84
N ILE A 91 -6.22 -2.84 10.42
CA ILE A 91 -6.32 -4.00 11.29
C ILE A 91 -5.00 -4.76 11.24
N PRO A 92 -4.27 -4.89 12.36
CA PRO A 92 -3.05 -5.67 12.35
C PRO A 92 -3.35 -7.15 12.09
N LYS A 93 -2.40 -7.88 11.49
CA LYS A 93 -2.56 -9.32 11.20
C LYS A 93 -2.87 -10.19 12.42
N SER A 94 -2.56 -9.71 13.62
CA SER A 94 -2.88 -10.37 14.90
C SER A 94 -4.39 -10.33 15.23
N LEU A 95 -5.13 -9.44 14.56
CA LEU A 95 -6.54 -9.13 14.79
C LEU A 95 -6.84 -8.62 16.21
N VAL A 96 -5.83 -8.22 16.98
CA VAL A 96 -6.01 -7.68 18.33
C VAL A 96 -6.76 -6.34 18.26
N THR A 97 -7.89 -6.27 18.95
CA THR A 97 -8.83 -5.14 18.83
C THR A 97 -8.28 -3.82 19.40
N SER A 98 -7.45 -3.87 20.43
CA SER A 98 -6.80 -2.69 21.02
C SER A 98 -5.80 -2.01 20.09
N ASP A 99 -5.33 -2.76 19.09
CA ASP A 99 -4.26 -2.33 18.20
C ASP A 99 -4.83 -1.81 16.87
N ILE A 100 -6.15 -1.84 16.69
CA ILE A 100 -6.81 -1.33 15.49
C ILE A 100 -6.69 0.19 15.44
N GLU A 101 -6.22 0.70 14.31
CA GLU A 101 -6.22 2.13 14.04
C GLU A 101 -7.49 2.53 13.31
N VAL A 102 -8.08 3.65 13.73
CA VAL A 102 -9.33 4.17 13.19
C VAL A 102 -9.09 5.58 12.64
N PHE A 103 -9.41 5.76 11.37
CA PHE A 103 -9.31 7.04 10.68
C PHE A 103 -10.71 7.52 10.32
N GLU A 104 -11.08 8.72 10.77
CA GLU A 104 -12.35 9.38 10.41
C GLU A 104 -12.29 9.99 9.00
N LEU A 105 -11.90 9.15 8.03
CA LEU A 105 -11.67 9.50 6.64
C LEU A 105 -12.36 8.48 5.72
N PRO A 106 -13.06 8.95 4.66
CA PRO A 106 -13.43 8.09 3.55
C PRO A 106 -12.20 7.39 2.96
N LEU A 107 -12.40 6.18 2.46
CA LEU A 107 -11.32 5.31 1.99
C LEU A 107 -10.37 5.97 0.98
N ILE A 108 -10.90 6.71 0.00
CA ILE A 108 -10.05 7.36 -1.00
C ILE A 108 -9.20 8.48 -0.39
N ASP A 109 -9.74 9.19 0.60
CA ASP A 109 -9.02 10.25 1.30
C ASP A 109 -7.92 9.67 2.19
N PHE A 110 -8.18 8.52 2.83
CA PHE A 110 -7.17 7.76 3.57
C PHE A 110 -5.97 7.39 2.69
N PHE A 111 -6.21 6.88 1.48
CA PHE A 111 -5.11 6.52 0.56
C PHE A 111 -4.40 7.75 -0.03
N VAL A 112 -5.09 8.87 -0.20
CA VAL A 112 -4.47 10.16 -0.54
C VAL A 112 -3.53 10.60 0.59
N ASP A 113 -3.99 10.59 1.83
CA ASP A 113 -3.16 10.94 2.99
C ASP A 113 -1.96 9.99 3.15
N TYR A 114 -2.11 8.72 2.79
CA TYR A 114 -1.01 7.76 2.74
C TYR A 114 0.04 8.16 1.69
N GLU A 115 -0.37 8.45 0.44
CA GLU A 115 0.54 8.88 -0.63
C GLU A 115 1.21 10.23 -0.33
N GLU A 116 0.50 11.14 0.34
CA GLU A 116 0.99 12.46 0.72
C GLU A 116 1.76 12.48 2.04
N GLN A 117 1.99 11.31 2.65
CA GLN A 117 2.70 11.13 3.92
C GLN A 117 2.07 11.96 5.07
N GLN A 118 0.76 12.20 5.00
CA GLN A 118 -0.02 12.87 6.04
C GLN A 118 -0.67 11.88 7.01
N LEU A 119 -0.70 10.60 6.65
CA LEU A 119 -1.25 9.54 7.49
C LEU A 119 -0.34 9.27 8.69
N ASN A 120 -0.86 9.49 9.90
CA ASN A 120 -0.20 9.10 11.14
C ASN A 120 -0.64 7.68 11.55
N SER A 121 0.06 6.67 11.02
CA SER A 121 -0.16 5.26 11.31
C SER A 121 1.07 4.67 12.00
N THR A 122 0.85 3.81 12.98
CA THR A 122 1.89 3.00 13.65
C THR A 122 2.00 1.60 13.05
N ILE A 123 0.96 1.14 12.34
CA ILE A 123 0.95 -0.14 11.61
C ILE A 123 1.51 0.03 10.19
N LEU A 124 0.99 1.01 9.44
CA LEU A 124 1.45 1.23 8.07
C LEU A 124 2.76 2.01 8.09
N PRO A 125 3.76 1.61 7.28
CA PRO A 125 4.97 2.39 7.15
C PRO A 125 4.61 3.76 6.57
N THR A 126 5.33 4.80 7.01
CA THR A 126 5.40 6.01 6.20
C THR A 126 5.92 5.58 4.83
N ALA A 127 5.26 6.02 3.76
CA ALA A 127 5.67 5.80 2.38
C ALA A 127 7.07 6.40 2.12
N THR A 128 8.13 5.78 2.67
CA THR A 128 9.51 6.14 2.38
C THR A 128 9.74 5.81 0.93
N LEU A 129 10.17 6.82 0.16
CA LEU A 129 10.80 6.59 -1.13
C LEU A 129 11.83 5.47 -0.94
N PRO A 130 11.98 4.52 -1.89
CA PRO A 130 13.21 3.74 -1.90
C PRO A 130 14.33 4.77 -1.88
N GLU A 131 15.15 4.75 -0.83
CA GLU A 131 16.43 5.43 -0.84
C GLU A 131 17.12 4.88 -2.09
N GLY A 132 17.10 5.67 -3.15
CA GLY A 132 18.07 5.48 -4.22
C GLY A 132 19.39 5.46 -3.49
N GLU A 133 20.16 4.41 -3.71
CA GLU A 133 21.57 4.38 -3.37
C GLU A 133 22.15 5.71 -3.86
N ASP A 134 22.37 6.66 -2.94
CA ASP A 134 23.22 7.82 -3.16
C ASP A 134 24.67 7.28 -3.22
N GLU A 135 24.96 6.40 -4.18
CA GLU A 135 26.27 6.35 -4.75
C GLU A 135 26.44 7.68 -5.48
N ALA A 136 26.93 8.67 -4.74
CA ALA A 136 27.49 9.87 -5.30
C ALA A 136 28.47 9.45 -6.39
N ILE A 137 28.04 9.54 -7.65
CA ILE A 137 28.94 9.49 -8.79
C ILE A 137 29.80 10.74 -8.63
N ILE A 138 30.98 10.55 -8.04
CA ILE A 138 32.06 11.54 -8.07
C ILE A 138 32.40 11.70 -9.55
N ILE A 139 31.87 12.75 -10.17
CA ILE A 139 32.32 13.18 -11.49
C ILE A 139 33.75 13.70 -11.25
N PRO A 140 34.80 13.04 -11.76
CA PRO A 140 36.14 13.59 -11.63
C PRO A 140 36.17 14.88 -12.45
N THR A 141 36.37 16.00 -11.76
CA THR A 141 36.72 17.27 -12.40
C THR A 141 38.00 17.08 -13.19
N GLU A 142 37.89 17.27 -14.50
CA GLU A 142 39.03 17.31 -15.42
C GLU A 142 40.00 18.40 -14.95
N ASP A 143 41.22 18.01 -14.55
CA ASP A 143 42.41 18.72 -15.01
C ASP A 143 43.68 17.86 -14.91
N GLU A 144 44.41 17.88 -16.03
CA GLU A 144 45.84 17.60 -16.25
C GLU A 144 46.42 16.17 -16.08
N GLY A 145 46.89 15.61 -17.21
CA GLY A 145 48.25 15.04 -17.26
C GLY A 145 48.44 13.56 -17.61
N THR A 146 48.51 13.26 -18.92
CA THR A 146 49.44 12.31 -19.59
C THR A 146 49.42 10.78 -19.35
N THR A 147 49.45 10.08 -20.50
CA THR A 147 50.08 8.78 -20.87
C THR A 147 49.35 7.43 -20.77
N GLU A 148 49.10 6.87 -21.98
CA GLU A 148 48.90 5.49 -22.47
C GLU A 148 48.90 4.27 -21.50
N HIS A 149 47.88 3.39 -21.61
CA HIS A 149 47.91 2.20 -22.49
C HIS A 149 46.60 1.35 -22.45
N LYS A 150 45.99 1.22 -23.65
CA LYS A 150 45.37 0.05 -24.30
C LYS A 150 44.52 -1.01 -23.53
N LYS A 151 43.31 -1.15 -24.09
CA LYS A 151 42.54 -2.37 -24.46
C LYS A 151 41.67 -3.05 -23.38
N GLY A 152 40.36 -3.04 -23.64
CA GLY A 152 39.56 -4.26 -23.47
C GLY A 152 38.08 -4.07 -23.13
N PHE A 153 37.24 -4.04 -24.18
CA PHE A 153 35.99 -4.78 -24.25
C PHE A 153 34.74 -4.27 -23.49
N LEU A 154 34.03 -3.32 -24.12
CA LEU A 154 32.57 -3.32 -24.13
C LEU A 154 32.07 -4.59 -24.84
N SER A 155 31.30 -5.43 -24.16
CA SER A 155 30.10 -6.08 -24.71
C SER A 155 29.60 -7.17 -23.74
N ARG A 156 28.50 -6.89 -23.06
CA ARG A 156 27.48 -7.88 -22.66
C ARG A 156 26.25 -7.16 -22.13
N PHE A 157 25.64 -6.38 -23.01
CA PHE A 157 24.20 -6.14 -22.99
C PHE A 157 23.67 -6.54 -24.37
N PHE A 158 22.50 -7.19 -24.36
CA PHE A 158 21.71 -7.72 -25.48
C PHE A 158 22.05 -9.15 -25.97
N LYS A 159 21.31 -10.11 -25.43
CA LYS A 159 20.45 -10.96 -26.26
C LYS A 159 19.19 -11.36 -25.50
#